data_AF-S0E920-F1
#
_entry.id   AF-S0E920-F1
#
_cell.length_a   1.000
_cell.length_b   1.000
_cell.length_c   1.000
_cell.angle_alpha   90.00
_cell.angle_beta   90.00
_cell.angle_gamma   90.00
#
_symmetry.space_group_name_H-M   'P 1'
#
loop_
_entity.id
_entity.type
_entity.pdbx_description
1 polymer ?
#
loop_
_entity_poly.entity_id
_entity_poly.type
_entity_poly.pdbx_seq_one_letter_code
_entity_poly.pdbx_strand_id
1 'polypeptide(L)'
;MHLLRIFEAANGEYHWFLRQRFRDRIRQTYSQPTSHVDDRNWFCQLSLVLALGQALEEEPKQESEETNDPWDFNQPSDPLDLFGQAVSLLTISETLTSGDLETLNLMAYYCHFTNRPKSAIIYVSQSIALARLLQLDDPETYKPRISDRQDSESQQITKEHMLRLWWTIVCLDKTLASELDLTPVYLSPSLELPLPSSEGLSSKDEEEFFDLELLLVEIQSQS
;
A
#
# COMPACT_ATOMS: atom_id res chain seq x y z
N MET A 1 -8.39 -3.81 -14.64
CA MET A 1 -9.42 -3.68 -13.58
C MET A 1 -9.64 -4.97 -12.79
N HIS A 2 -9.57 -6.16 -13.41
CA HIS A 2 -9.74 -7.44 -12.70
C HIS A 2 -8.74 -7.63 -11.54
N LEU A 3 -7.44 -7.60 -11.82
CA LEU A 3 -6.38 -7.78 -10.81
C LEU A 3 -6.46 -6.77 -9.65
N LEU A 4 -6.83 -5.51 -9.93
CA LEU A 4 -7.08 -4.51 -8.90
C LEU A 4 -8.20 -4.94 -7.94
N ARG A 5 -9.31 -5.50 -8.46
CA ARG A 5 -10.41 -5.96 -7.61
C ARG A 5 -9.99 -7.15 -6.74
N ILE A 6 -9.18 -8.05 -7.27
CA ILE A 6 -8.61 -9.16 -6.50
C ILE A 6 -7.76 -8.60 -5.36
N PHE A 7 -6.83 -7.68 -5.68
CA PHE A 7 -6.00 -7.01 -4.69
C PHE A 7 -6.84 -6.33 -3.61
N GLU A 8 -7.80 -5.49 -4.00
CA GLU A 8 -8.62 -4.75 -3.03
C GLU A 8 -9.53 -5.64 -2.18
N ALA A 9 -9.94 -6.80 -2.70
CA ALA A 9 -10.76 -7.76 -1.95
C ALA A 9 -9.95 -8.59 -0.95
N ALA A 10 -8.70 -8.90 -1.28
CA ALA A 10 -7.83 -9.74 -0.45
C ALA A 10 -7.06 -8.96 0.62
N ASN A 11 -6.82 -7.66 0.40
CA ASN A 11 -5.92 -6.84 1.24
C ASN A 11 -6.68 -5.68 1.90
N GLY A 12 -7.89 -5.95 2.41
CA GLY A 12 -8.77 -4.95 3.00
C GLY A 12 -8.36 -4.49 4.41
N GLU A 13 -7.51 -5.28 5.07
CA GLU A 13 -7.01 -5.09 6.44
C GLU A 13 -5.96 -3.99 6.58
N TYR A 14 -5.39 -3.56 5.47
CA TYR A 14 -4.40 -2.49 5.42
C TYR A 14 -4.86 -1.36 4.50
N HIS A 15 -4.29 -0.17 4.71
CA HIS A 15 -4.53 0.97 3.83
C HIS A 15 -3.33 1.19 2.91
N TRP A 16 -3.56 1.11 1.60
CA TRP A 16 -2.49 1.12 0.60
C TRP A 16 -2.37 2.43 -0.16
N PHE A 17 -3.51 2.99 -0.56
CA PHE A 17 -3.62 4.19 -1.40
C PHE A 17 -5.06 4.71 -1.36
N LEU A 18 -5.30 5.91 -1.91
CA LEU A 18 -6.66 6.43 -2.09
C LEU A 18 -7.37 5.72 -3.26
N ARG A 19 -8.37 4.89 -2.95
CA ARG A 19 -8.96 3.91 -3.86
C ARG A 19 -9.63 4.51 -5.08
N GLN A 20 -10.47 5.54 -4.91
CA GLN A 20 -11.17 6.13 -6.06
C GLN A 20 -10.18 6.87 -6.95
N ARG A 21 -9.27 7.66 -6.35
CA ARG A 21 -8.18 8.30 -7.10
C ARG A 21 -7.31 7.32 -7.86
N PHE A 22 -6.94 6.19 -7.25
CA PHE A 22 -6.15 5.16 -7.90
C PHE A 22 -6.89 4.55 -9.10
N ARG A 23 -8.18 4.22 -8.93
CA ARG A 23 -9.03 3.71 -10.02
C ARG A 23 -9.20 4.73 -11.15
N ASP A 24 -9.43 6.00 -10.82
CA ASP A 24 -9.53 7.08 -11.80
C ASP A 24 -8.23 7.25 -12.56
N ARG A 25 -7.10 7.18 -11.87
CA ARG A 25 -5.78 7.27 -12.48
C ARG A 25 -5.47 6.10 -13.41
N ILE A 26 -5.92 4.88 -13.09
CA ILE A 26 -5.91 3.74 -14.03
C ILE A 26 -6.73 4.06 -15.29
N ARG A 27 -7.98 4.51 -15.12
CA ARG A 27 -8.85 4.84 -16.26
C ARG A 27 -8.23 5.90 -17.14
N GLN A 28 -7.62 6.94 -16.55
CA GLN A 28 -6.91 8.00 -17.26
C GLN A 28 -5.70 7.45 -18.01
N THR A 29 -4.86 6.62 -17.37
CA THR A 29 -3.68 5.99 -17.99
C THR A 29 -4.03 5.21 -19.25
N TYR A 30 -5.13 4.45 -19.23
CA TYR A 30 -5.58 3.70 -20.41
C TYR A 30 -6.31 4.56 -21.46
N SER A 31 -6.98 5.64 -21.03
CA SER A 31 -7.71 6.54 -21.94
C SER A 31 -6.80 7.56 -22.63
N GLN A 32 -5.70 7.94 -21.98
CA GLN A 32 -4.73 8.93 -22.46
C GLN A 32 -3.30 8.46 -22.15
N PRO A 33 -2.76 7.47 -22.89
CA PRO A 33 -1.47 6.83 -22.55
C PRO A 33 -0.27 7.79 -22.45
N THR A 34 -0.35 8.97 -23.09
CA THR A 34 0.72 9.96 -23.09
C THR A 34 0.71 10.90 -21.88
N SER A 35 -0.33 10.91 -21.03
CA SER A 35 -0.47 11.92 -19.97
C SER A 35 0.40 11.67 -18.73
N HIS A 36 0.91 10.45 -18.55
CA HIS A 36 1.63 10.04 -17.34
C HIS A 36 2.95 9.32 -17.62
N VAL A 37 3.48 9.40 -18.86
CA VAL A 37 4.64 8.60 -19.31
C VAL A 37 5.88 8.76 -18.41
N ASP A 38 6.05 9.94 -17.83
CA ASP A 38 7.21 10.25 -16.98
C ASP A 38 6.98 9.97 -15.49
N ASP A 39 5.78 9.55 -15.08
CA ASP A 39 5.49 9.28 -13.67
C ASP A 39 5.91 7.85 -13.28
N ARG A 40 7.19 7.71 -12.94
CA ARG A 40 7.79 6.44 -12.52
C ARG A 40 7.15 5.88 -11.25
N ASN A 41 6.81 6.74 -10.28
CA ASN A 41 6.20 6.31 -9.03
C ASN A 41 4.83 5.68 -9.32
N TRP A 42 4.01 6.34 -10.14
CA TRP A 42 2.73 5.79 -10.60
C TRP A 42 2.86 4.41 -11.23
N PHE A 43 3.76 4.24 -12.20
CA PHE A 43 3.93 2.96 -12.85
C PHE A 43 4.53 1.90 -11.92
N CYS A 44 5.35 2.30 -10.95
CA CYS A 44 5.83 1.42 -9.90
C CYS A 44 4.66 0.88 -9.05
N GLN A 45 3.82 1.76 -8.52
CA GLN A 45 2.64 1.39 -7.74
C GLN A 45 1.67 0.52 -8.54
N LEU A 46 1.36 0.93 -9.77
CA LEU A 46 0.49 0.15 -10.64
C LEU A 46 1.04 -1.24 -10.89
N SER A 47 2.35 -1.37 -11.17
CA SER A 47 2.99 -2.67 -11.38
C SER A 47 2.93 -3.54 -10.12
N LEU A 48 3.14 -2.98 -8.93
CA LEU A 48 3.03 -3.71 -7.65
C LEU A 48 1.62 -4.22 -7.39
N VAL A 49 0.61 -3.37 -7.59
CA VAL A 49 -0.80 -3.75 -7.38
C VAL A 49 -1.22 -4.84 -8.36
N LEU A 50 -0.77 -4.77 -9.61
CA LEU A 50 -1.03 -5.82 -10.59
C LEU A 50 -0.28 -7.11 -10.26
N ALA A 51 0.99 -7.01 -9.82
CA ALA A 51 1.79 -8.17 -9.41
C ALA A 51 1.16 -8.90 -8.21
N LEU A 52 0.72 -8.15 -7.20
CA LEU A 52 0.00 -8.69 -6.04
C LEU A 52 -1.31 -9.33 -6.46
N GLY A 53 -2.11 -8.63 -7.27
CA GLY A 53 -3.38 -9.17 -7.77
C GLY A 53 -3.19 -10.46 -8.58
N GLN A 54 -2.10 -10.57 -9.34
CA GLN A 54 -1.77 -11.79 -10.09
C GLN A 54 -1.31 -12.92 -9.15
N ALA A 55 -0.41 -12.63 -8.20
CA ALA A 55 0.06 -13.64 -7.25
C ALA A 55 -1.08 -14.20 -6.38
N LEU A 56 -2.06 -13.35 -6.02
CA LEU A 56 -3.29 -13.75 -5.33
C LEU A 56 -4.26 -14.55 -6.21
N GLU A 57 -4.25 -14.31 -7.52
CA GLU A 57 -5.06 -15.08 -8.47
C GLU A 57 -4.48 -16.49 -8.70
N GLU A 58 -3.15 -16.58 -8.71
CA GLU A 58 -2.37 -17.82 -8.90
C GLU A 58 -2.28 -18.68 -7.63
N GLU A 59 -2.60 -18.16 -6.44
CA GLU A 59 -2.70 -19.00 -5.25
C GLU A 59 -3.64 -20.19 -5.52
N PRO A 60 -3.19 -21.43 -5.26
CA PRO A 60 -3.85 -22.61 -5.77
C PRO A 60 -5.27 -22.74 -5.18
N LYS A 61 -6.27 -22.41 -6.00
CA LYS A 61 -7.63 -22.90 -5.84
C LYS A 61 -7.59 -24.40 -6.11
N GLN A 62 -7.41 -25.20 -5.06
CA GLN A 62 -7.47 -26.67 -5.02
C GLN A 62 -7.31 -27.38 -6.39
N GLU A 63 -6.10 -27.89 -6.65
CA GLU A 63 -5.74 -28.97 -7.58
C GLU A 63 -6.75 -29.28 -8.71
N SER A 64 -6.51 -28.71 -9.90
CA SER A 64 -6.76 -29.43 -11.15
C SER A 64 -5.42 -29.92 -11.67
N GLU A 65 -5.18 -31.23 -11.54
CA GLU A 65 -4.10 -31.94 -12.23
C GLU A 65 -4.31 -31.79 -13.75
N GLU A 66 -3.72 -30.76 -14.35
CA GLU A 66 -3.57 -30.70 -15.80
C GLU A 66 -2.11 -30.97 -16.16
N THR A 67 -1.92 -32.12 -16.80
CA THR A 67 -0.67 -32.58 -17.40
C THR A 67 -0.11 -31.52 -18.34
N ASN A 68 0.97 -30.87 -17.95
CA ASN A 68 1.72 -29.92 -18.78
C ASN A 68 2.32 -30.63 -20.01
N ASP A 69 1.76 -30.40 -21.20
CA ASP A 69 2.39 -30.73 -22.48
C ASP A 69 3.37 -29.61 -22.86
N PRO A 70 4.69 -29.89 -23.00
CA PRO A 70 5.70 -28.87 -23.34
C PRO A 70 5.51 -28.17 -24.70
N TRP A 71 4.52 -28.58 -25.50
CA TRP A 71 4.21 -28.02 -26.82
C TRP A 71 2.84 -27.35 -26.92
N ASP A 72 2.16 -27.08 -25.80
CA ASP A 72 0.90 -26.33 -25.82
C ASP A 72 1.15 -24.83 -26.04
N PHE A 73 0.92 -24.36 -27.27
CA PHE A 73 0.98 -22.95 -27.62
C PHE A 73 -0.14 -22.09 -26.99
N ASN A 74 -1.08 -22.70 -26.26
CA ASN A 74 -2.06 -22.00 -25.43
C ASN A 74 -1.57 -21.80 -23.98
N GLN A 75 -0.32 -22.14 -23.65
CA GLN A 75 0.27 -21.76 -22.37
C GLN A 75 0.11 -20.24 -22.19
N PRO A 76 -0.46 -19.78 -21.05
CA PRO A 76 -0.52 -18.37 -20.76
C PRO A 76 0.90 -17.81 -20.85
N SER A 77 1.08 -16.76 -21.67
CA SER A 77 2.35 -16.02 -21.79
C SER A 77 3.01 -15.89 -20.43
N ASP A 78 4.32 -16.12 -20.35
CA ASP A 78 5.10 -16.03 -19.11
C ASP A 78 4.59 -14.82 -18.28
N PRO A 79 4.20 -15.05 -17.01
CA PRO A 79 3.81 -13.99 -16.09
C PRO A 79 4.71 -12.77 -16.27
N LEU A 80 4.13 -11.63 -16.63
CA LEU A 80 4.89 -10.41 -16.77
C LEU A 80 5.63 -10.18 -15.44
N ASP A 81 6.95 -9.98 -15.48
CA ASP A 81 7.77 -9.70 -14.29
C ASP A 81 7.48 -8.27 -13.79
N LEU A 82 6.25 -8.07 -13.35
CA LEU A 82 5.68 -6.82 -12.87
C LEU A 82 6.40 -6.35 -11.61
N PHE A 83 6.89 -7.28 -10.79
CA PHE A 83 7.71 -6.93 -9.64
C PHE A 83 9.10 -6.44 -10.06
N GLY A 84 9.78 -7.14 -10.99
CA GLY A 84 11.04 -6.65 -11.57
C GLY A 84 10.88 -5.27 -12.22
N GLN A 85 9.76 -5.06 -12.92
CA GLN A 85 9.40 -3.76 -13.48
C GLN A 85 9.23 -2.70 -12.37
N ALA A 86 8.47 -3.00 -11.30
CA ALA A 86 8.30 -2.09 -10.17
C ALA A 86 9.64 -1.70 -9.53
N VAL A 87 10.50 -2.69 -9.26
CA VAL A 87 11.85 -2.45 -8.70
C VAL A 87 12.68 -1.56 -9.62
N SER A 88 12.61 -1.73 -10.94
CA SER A 88 13.32 -0.88 -11.91
C SER A 88 12.81 0.56 -11.94
N LEU A 89 11.53 0.77 -11.60
CA LEU A 89 10.86 2.06 -11.61
C LEU A 89 11.00 2.81 -10.27
N LEU A 90 11.23 2.10 -9.17
CA LEU A 90 11.39 2.69 -7.84
C LEU A 90 12.40 3.82 -7.88
N THR A 91 11.95 5.01 -7.49
CA THR A 91 12.79 6.19 -7.38
C THR A 91 12.21 6.99 -6.23
N ILE A 92 12.96 7.11 -5.13
CA ILE A 92 12.59 7.98 -4.01
C ILE A 92 13.13 9.37 -4.37
N SER A 93 12.23 10.31 -4.61
CA SER A 93 12.59 11.70 -4.89
C SER A 93 13.12 12.39 -3.63
N GLU A 94 13.91 13.46 -3.78
CA GLU A 94 14.24 14.36 -2.66
C GLU A 94 12.97 15.03 -2.09
N THR A 95 11.96 15.23 -2.93
CA THR A 95 10.64 15.70 -2.52
C THR A 95 9.79 14.50 -2.12
N LEU A 96 9.73 14.21 -0.82
CA LEU A 96 8.97 13.09 -0.29
C LEU A 96 7.46 13.30 -0.47
N THR A 97 6.78 12.29 -0.97
CA THR A 97 5.33 12.29 -1.20
C THR A 97 4.66 11.11 -0.49
N SER A 98 3.34 11.17 -0.29
CA SER A 98 2.59 10.00 0.19
C SER A 98 2.73 8.81 -0.77
N GLY A 99 2.85 9.06 -2.08
CA GLY A 99 3.07 8.00 -3.08
C GLY A 99 4.36 7.19 -2.85
N ASP A 100 5.39 7.79 -2.27
CA ASP A 100 6.62 7.07 -1.91
C ASP A 100 6.36 6.09 -0.74
N LEU A 101 5.55 6.50 0.25
CA LEU A 101 5.10 5.60 1.34
C LEU A 101 4.23 4.47 0.81
N GLU A 102 3.22 4.79 -0.02
CA GLU A 102 2.34 3.80 -0.65
C GLU A 102 3.18 2.76 -1.41
N THR A 103 4.17 3.20 -2.18
CA THR A 103 5.07 2.33 -2.96
C THR A 103 5.89 1.42 -2.07
N LEU A 104 6.56 1.97 -1.05
CA LEU A 104 7.41 1.17 -0.16
C LEU A 104 6.59 0.17 0.67
N ASN A 105 5.37 0.52 1.09
CA ASN A 105 4.46 -0.39 1.77
C ASN A 105 4.03 -1.54 0.86
N LEU A 106 3.66 -1.25 -0.39
CA LEU A 106 3.33 -2.27 -1.38
C LEU A 106 4.53 -3.17 -1.69
N MET A 107 5.75 -2.64 -1.76
CA MET A 107 6.96 -3.43 -1.95
C MET A 107 7.25 -4.36 -0.77
N ALA A 108 7.16 -3.82 0.45
CA ALA A 108 7.30 -4.60 1.67
C ALA A 108 6.31 -5.76 1.70
N TYR A 109 5.04 -5.46 1.45
CA TYR A 109 3.97 -6.44 1.46
C TYR A 109 4.14 -7.49 0.36
N TYR A 110 4.48 -7.10 -0.87
CA TYR A 110 4.78 -8.07 -1.94
C TYR A 110 5.94 -8.99 -1.55
N CYS A 111 7.00 -8.45 -0.97
CA CYS A 111 8.12 -9.26 -0.53
C CYS A 111 7.74 -10.20 0.61
N HIS A 112 6.87 -9.77 1.53
CA HIS A 112 6.34 -10.63 2.58
C HIS A 112 5.49 -11.76 1.98
N PHE A 113 4.49 -11.41 1.17
CA PHE A 113 3.57 -12.33 0.49
C PHE A 113 4.31 -13.38 -0.35
N THR A 114 5.35 -12.99 -1.06
CA THR A 114 6.16 -13.91 -1.91
C THR A 114 7.32 -14.59 -1.17
N ASN A 115 7.31 -14.59 0.16
CA ASN A 115 8.30 -15.24 1.01
C ASN A 115 9.76 -14.78 0.78
N ARG A 116 9.95 -13.45 0.69
CA ARG A 116 11.24 -12.74 0.59
C ARG A 116 11.46 -11.85 1.83
N PRO A 117 11.58 -12.44 3.03
CA PRO A 117 11.51 -11.71 4.31
C PRO A 117 12.60 -10.63 4.46
N LYS A 118 13.82 -10.88 3.96
CA LYS A 118 14.91 -9.90 4.02
C LYS A 118 14.59 -8.63 3.23
N SER A 119 14.02 -8.77 2.04
CA SER A 119 13.59 -7.65 1.22
C SER A 119 12.41 -6.92 1.87
N ALA A 120 11.46 -7.66 2.43
CA ALA A 120 10.32 -7.09 3.15
C ALA A 120 10.77 -6.18 4.31
N ILE A 121 11.70 -6.65 5.16
CA ILE A 121 12.27 -5.83 6.25
C ILE A 121 12.96 -4.57 5.71
N ILE A 122 13.74 -4.67 4.64
CA ILE A 122 14.44 -3.51 4.06
C ILE A 122 13.43 -2.46 3.62
N TYR A 123 12.37 -2.85 2.90
CA TYR A 123 11.35 -1.91 2.43
C TYR A 123 10.53 -1.32 3.58
N VAL A 124 10.12 -2.11 4.59
CA VAL A 124 9.45 -1.58 5.79
C VAL A 124 10.35 -0.60 6.55
N SER A 125 11.63 -0.92 6.70
CA SER A 125 12.58 -0.01 7.36
C SER A 125 12.69 1.33 6.63
N GLN A 126 12.65 1.31 5.29
CA GLN A 126 12.62 2.52 4.47
C GLN A 126 11.29 3.27 4.62
N SER A 127 10.14 2.59 4.64
CA SER A 127 8.84 3.21 4.92
C SER A 127 8.84 3.93 6.27
N ILE A 128 9.36 3.30 7.33
CA ILE A 128 9.46 3.92 8.67
C ILE A 128 10.35 5.16 8.63
N ALA A 129 11.52 5.07 7.99
CA ALA A 129 12.42 6.21 7.87
C ALA A 129 11.76 7.39 7.14
N LEU A 130 11.04 7.11 6.05
CA LEU A 130 10.34 8.13 5.27
C LEU A 130 9.16 8.72 6.03
N ALA A 131 8.39 7.90 6.73
CA ALA A 131 7.27 8.35 7.57
C ALA A 131 7.74 9.29 8.69
N ARG A 132 8.91 9.02 9.30
CA ARG A 132 9.54 9.91 10.27
C ARG A 132 10.01 11.23 9.67
N LEU A 133 10.56 11.21 8.45
CA LEU A 133 10.91 12.45 7.73
C LEU A 133 9.67 13.31 7.44
N LEU A 134 8.53 12.67 7.26
CA LEU A 134 7.21 13.31 7.14
C LEU A 134 6.53 13.61 8.49
N GLN A 135 7.19 13.32 9.62
CA GLN A 135 6.69 13.52 10.99
C GLN A 135 5.37 12.80 11.29
N LEU A 136 5.13 11.64 10.65
CA LEU A 136 3.90 10.87 10.86
C LEU A 136 3.83 10.19 12.23
N ASP A 137 4.95 10.11 12.94
CA ASP A 137 5.06 9.63 14.32
C ASP A 137 4.87 10.74 15.38
N ASP A 138 4.64 11.99 14.95
CA ASP A 138 4.34 13.12 15.84
C ASP A 138 2.81 13.36 15.94
N PRO A 139 2.20 13.26 17.13
CA PRO A 139 0.79 13.58 17.34
C PRO A 139 0.39 15.00 16.90
N GLU A 140 1.30 15.98 16.95
CA GLU A 140 1.04 17.35 16.50
C GLU A 140 0.76 17.45 14.99
N THR A 141 1.25 16.49 14.20
CA THR A 141 1.03 16.42 12.74
C THR A 141 -0.46 16.30 12.40
N TYR A 142 -1.24 15.63 13.26
CA TYR A 142 -2.65 15.35 13.02
C TYR A 142 -3.59 16.39 13.64
N LYS A 143 -3.08 17.31 14.47
CA LYS A 143 -3.92 18.33 15.11
C LYS A 143 -4.45 19.36 14.09
N PRO A 144 -5.68 19.85 14.25
CA PRO A 144 -6.22 20.91 13.41
C PRO A 144 -5.48 22.23 13.66
N ARG A 145 -4.94 22.86 12.61
CA ARG A 145 -4.27 24.17 12.72
C ARG A 145 -5.28 25.29 12.54
N ILE A 146 -5.07 26.41 13.23
CA ILE A 146 -5.98 27.57 13.22
C ILE A 146 -6.20 28.13 11.80
N SER A 147 -5.23 27.92 10.89
CA SER A 147 -5.25 28.34 9.49
C SER A 147 -6.09 27.45 8.54
N ASP A 148 -6.53 26.27 8.98
CA ASP A 148 -7.11 25.21 8.12
C ASP A 148 -8.56 25.49 7.65
N ARG A 149 -9.07 26.73 7.81
CA ARG A 149 -10.51 27.06 7.68
C ARG A 149 -11.03 27.18 6.25
N GLN A 150 -10.20 27.06 5.20
CA GLN A 150 -10.65 27.28 3.81
C GLN A 150 -10.54 26.08 2.86
N ASP A 151 -9.80 25.01 3.21
CA ASP A 151 -9.66 23.76 2.41
C ASP A 151 -9.82 22.49 3.27
N SER A 152 -10.76 22.52 4.23
CA SER A 152 -10.83 21.53 5.32
C SER A 152 -11.01 20.08 4.85
N GLU A 153 -11.80 19.85 3.80
CA GLU A 153 -12.16 18.49 3.33
C GLU A 153 -10.97 17.77 2.66
N SER A 154 -10.32 18.41 1.69
CA SER A 154 -9.13 17.83 1.04
C SER A 154 -7.96 17.64 2.01
N GLN A 155 -7.84 18.54 2.99
CA GLN A 155 -6.82 18.43 4.03
C GLN A 155 -7.13 17.26 4.98
N GLN A 156 -8.39 17.03 5.31
CA GLN A 156 -8.81 15.92 6.16
C GLN A 156 -8.56 14.57 5.51
N ILE A 157 -8.88 14.42 4.21
CA ILE A 157 -8.54 13.21 3.44
C ILE A 157 -7.04 12.95 3.48
N THR A 158 -6.23 13.99 3.30
CA THR A 158 -4.76 13.87 3.30
C THR A 158 -4.23 13.46 4.67
N LYS A 159 -4.76 14.05 5.75
CA LYS A 159 -4.39 13.69 7.13
C LYS A 159 -4.75 12.24 7.46
N GLU A 160 -5.98 11.83 7.19
CA GLU A 160 -6.43 10.45 7.41
C GLU A 160 -5.68 9.45 6.54
N HIS A 161 -5.37 9.81 5.30
CA HIS A 161 -4.56 8.98 4.42
C HIS A 161 -3.17 8.71 4.99
N MET A 162 -2.47 9.76 5.44
CA MET A 162 -1.16 9.62 6.05
C MET A 162 -1.22 8.85 7.37
N LEU A 163 -2.25 9.08 8.19
CA LEU A 163 -2.45 8.36 9.45
C LEU A 163 -2.67 6.86 9.22
N ARG A 164 -3.52 6.49 8.25
CA ARG A 164 -3.78 5.09 7.90
C ARG A 164 -2.56 4.41 7.28
N LEU A 165 -1.79 5.12 6.45
CA LEU A 165 -0.50 4.63 5.95
C LEU A 165 0.49 4.39 7.09
N TRP A 166 0.57 5.31 8.05
CA TRP A 166 1.42 5.15 9.23
C TRP A 166 1.08 3.89 10.03
N TRP A 167 -0.20 3.70 10.36
CA TRP A 167 -0.62 2.51 11.10
C TRP A 167 -0.42 1.22 10.31
N THR A 168 -0.61 1.26 8.98
CA THR A 168 -0.26 0.13 8.10
C THR A 168 1.23 -0.23 8.21
N ILE A 169 2.13 0.76 8.20
CA ILE A 169 3.58 0.53 8.37
C ILE A 169 3.88 -0.12 9.72
N VAL A 170 3.26 0.37 10.79
CA VAL A 170 3.45 -0.16 12.15
C VAL A 170 3.01 -1.63 12.22
N CYS A 171 1.86 -1.98 11.65
CA CYS A 171 1.38 -3.35 11.63
C CYS A 171 2.28 -4.28 10.79
N LEU A 172 2.73 -3.82 9.62
CA LEU A 172 3.67 -4.59 8.79
C LEU A 172 5.02 -4.84 9.50
N ASP A 173 5.59 -3.83 10.16
CA ASP A 173 6.84 -3.95 10.93
C ASP A 173 6.72 -4.97 12.06
N LYS A 174 5.64 -4.90 12.83
CA LYS A 174 5.39 -5.85 13.93
C LYS A 174 5.17 -7.27 13.43
N THR A 175 4.39 -7.45 12.36
CA THR A 175 4.15 -8.75 11.75
C THR A 175 5.45 -9.39 11.29
N LEU A 176 6.25 -8.66 10.50
CA LEU A 176 7.54 -9.14 9.99
C LEU A 176 8.54 -9.43 11.12
N ALA A 177 8.58 -8.58 12.14
CA ALA A 177 9.46 -8.78 13.29
C ALA A 177 9.06 -10.04 14.07
N SER A 178 7.76 -10.24 14.31
CA SER A 178 7.24 -11.42 15.00
C SER A 178 7.51 -12.71 14.24
N GLU A 179 7.30 -12.74 12.92
CA GLU A 179 7.54 -13.93 12.09
C GLU A 179 9.01 -14.36 12.03
N LEU A 180 9.93 -13.41 12.24
CA LEU A 180 11.37 -13.62 12.08
C LEU A 180 12.13 -13.63 13.41
N ASP A 181 11.42 -13.63 14.54
CA ASP A 181 11.99 -13.52 15.89
C ASP A 181 12.93 -12.30 16.04
N LEU A 182 12.59 -11.20 15.37
CA LEU A 182 13.32 -9.94 15.41
C LEU A 182 12.62 -8.92 16.31
N THR A 183 13.38 -7.89 16.68
CA THR A 183 12.81 -6.70 17.30
C THR A 183 12.24 -5.78 16.20
N PRO A 184 10.99 -5.29 16.33
CA PRO A 184 10.43 -4.31 15.41
C PRO A 184 11.34 -3.08 15.28
N VAL A 185 11.44 -2.52 14.07
CA VAL A 185 12.20 -1.28 13.82
C VAL A 185 11.58 -0.11 14.60
N TYR A 186 10.26 -0.14 14.76
CA TYR A 186 9.50 0.81 15.57
C TYR A 186 9.00 0.16 16.87
N LEU A 187 9.75 0.39 17.94
CA LEU A 187 9.59 -0.26 19.24
C LEU A 187 8.33 0.12 20.02
N SER A 188 7.84 1.36 19.89
CA SER A 188 6.67 1.83 20.63
C SER A 188 6.01 3.00 19.91
N PRO A 189 4.80 2.81 19.36
CA PRO A 189 3.90 3.93 19.05
C PRO A 189 3.76 4.79 20.28
N SER A 190 3.92 6.10 20.11
CA SER A 190 3.49 7.02 21.16
C SER A 190 2.03 6.70 21.47
N LEU A 191 1.72 6.44 22.75
CA LEU A 191 0.35 6.24 23.25
C LEU A 191 -0.57 7.43 22.94
N GLU A 192 0.02 8.55 22.51
CA GLU A 192 -0.66 9.79 22.16
C GLU A 192 -1.02 9.89 20.67
N LEU A 193 -0.60 8.94 19.82
CA LEU A 193 -0.97 8.94 18.41
C LEU A 193 -2.46 8.62 18.24
N PRO A 194 -3.20 9.40 17.43
CA PRO A 194 -4.61 9.13 17.17
C PRO A 194 -4.78 7.80 16.42
N LEU A 195 -5.85 7.09 16.71
CA LEU A 195 -6.29 5.98 15.87
C LEU A 195 -6.95 6.52 14.59
N PRO A 196 -6.89 5.78 13.47
CA PRO A 196 -7.60 6.15 12.25
C PRO A 196 -9.10 6.33 12.50
N SER A 197 -9.71 7.27 11.79
CA SER A 197 -11.15 7.54 11.93
C SER A 197 -11.78 7.91 10.59
N SER A 198 -13.10 7.80 10.51
CA SER A 198 -13.89 8.41 9.43
C SER A 198 -14.65 9.66 9.89
N GLU A 199 -14.47 10.08 11.15
CA GLU A 199 -15.13 11.26 11.70
C GLU A 199 -14.80 12.51 10.88
N GLY A 200 -15.84 13.19 10.41
CA GLY A 200 -15.76 14.42 9.63
C GLY A 200 -15.46 14.23 8.13
N LEU A 201 -15.30 13.00 7.65
CA LEU A 201 -15.31 12.71 6.22
C LEU A 201 -16.73 12.72 5.67
N SER A 202 -16.89 13.14 4.41
CA SER A 202 -18.15 12.93 3.69
C SER A 202 -18.30 11.47 3.27
N SER A 203 -19.53 11.00 3.03
CA SER A 203 -19.76 9.62 2.55
C SER A 203 -19.05 9.32 1.23
N LYS A 204 -18.78 10.35 0.41
CA LYS A 204 -18.02 10.20 -0.84
C LYS A 204 -16.52 10.01 -0.55
N ASP A 205 -15.98 10.73 0.43
CA ASP A 205 -14.57 10.65 0.77
C ASP A 205 -14.24 9.37 1.52
N GLU A 206 -15.19 8.80 2.28
CA GLU A 206 -15.05 7.48 2.87
C GLU A 206 -14.75 6.40 1.82
N GLU A 207 -15.26 6.53 0.59
CA GLU A 207 -14.99 5.59 -0.50
C GLU A 207 -13.52 5.60 -0.97
N GLU A 208 -12.75 6.62 -0.61
CA GLU A 208 -11.31 6.69 -0.90
C GLU A 208 -10.51 5.72 -0.05
N PHE A 209 -11.04 5.24 1.06
CA PHE A 209 -10.28 4.45 2.02
C PHE A 209 -10.62 2.94 1.96
N PHE A 210 -9.66 2.14 2.44
CA PHE A 210 -9.86 0.73 2.75
C PHE A 210 -10.67 0.57 4.05
N ASP A 211 -11.05 -0.66 4.38
CA ASP A 211 -11.94 -0.95 5.51
C ASP A 211 -11.29 -0.51 6.83
N LEU A 212 -11.94 0.44 7.50
CA LEU A 212 -11.43 1.01 8.74
C LEU A 212 -11.44 -0.03 9.88
N GLU A 213 -12.47 -0.85 9.96
CA GLU A 213 -12.65 -1.80 11.06
C GLU A 213 -11.60 -2.91 10.99
N LEU A 214 -11.29 -3.40 9.78
CA LEU A 214 -10.23 -4.39 9.61
C LEU A 214 -8.86 -3.83 10.01
N LEU A 215 -8.56 -2.58 9.64
CA LEU A 215 -7.32 -1.93 10.07
C LEU A 215 -7.26 -1.74 11.59
N LEU A 216 -8.37 -1.34 12.23
CA LEU A 216 -8.42 -1.18 13.69
C LEU A 216 -8.22 -2.52 14.42
N VAL A 217 -8.80 -3.61 13.90
CA VAL A 217 -8.56 -4.97 14.41
C VAL A 217 -7.07 -5.32 14.32
N GLU A 218 -6.43 -5.00 13.20
CA GLU A 218 -5.02 -5.29 12.98
C GLU A 218 -4.08 -4.41 13.85
N ILE A 219 -4.48 -3.18 14.19
CA ILE A 219 -3.74 -2.36 15.15
C ILE A 219 -3.84 -2.97 16.57
N GLN A 220 -5.02 -3.49 16.92
CA GLN A 220 -5.28 -4.06 18.25
C GLN A 220 -4.66 -5.45 18.44
N SER A 221 -4.63 -6.28 17.39
CA SER A 221 -4.02 -7.62 17.44
C SER A 221 -2.51 -7.58 17.74
N GLN A 222 -1.88 -6.45 17.43
CA GLN A 222 -0.46 -6.20 17.56
C GLN A 222 -0.07 -5.40 18.83
N SER A 223 -1.02 -5.10 19.72
CA SER A 223 -0.83 -4.30 20.94
C SER A 223 -0.79 -5.17 22.21
#